data_AF-A0A5C7BRE4-F1
#
_entry.id   AF-A0A5C7BRE4-F1
#
_cell.length_a   1.000
_cell.length_b   1.000
_cell.length_c   1.000
_cell.angle_alpha   90.00
_cell.angle_beta   90.00
_cell.angle_gamma   90.00
#
_symmetry.space_group_name_H-M   'P 1'
#
loop_
_entity.id
_entity.type
_entity.pdbx_description
1 polymer ?
#
loop_
_entity_poly.entity_id
_entity_poly.type
_entity_poly.pdbx_seq_one_letter_code
_entity_poly.pdbx_strand_id
1 'polypeptide(L)'
;MSKLTKIFVTKYALTVGLKVVMAEIKYEGNAAFWWVGGYHHSAHGKDFWLTEQEALADCERRRKAKLASIDKQAKKLKAMTFTIKEPAAGQ
;
A
#
# COMPACT_ATOMS: atom_id res chain seq x y z
N MET A 1 -29.99 2.68 10.58
CA MET A 1 -29.14 1.51 10.31
C MET A 1 -28.07 1.93 9.32
N SER A 2 -26.81 1.65 9.62
CA SER A 2 -25.71 1.92 8.71
C SER A 2 -25.79 0.99 7.49
N LYS A 3 -25.82 1.57 6.29
CA LYS A 3 -25.86 0.79 5.05
C LYS A 3 -24.47 0.20 4.79
N LEU A 4 -24.40 -1.12 4.63
CA LEU A 4 -23.19 -1.79 4.18
C LEU A 4 -23.08 -1.67 2.65
N THR A 5 -21.88 -1.33 2.20
CA THR A 5 -21.56 -1.16 0.78
C THR A 5 -20.41 -2.09 0.42
N LYS A 6 -20.51 -2.75 -0.74
CA LYS A 6 -19.41 -3.55 -1.30
C LYS A 6 -18.30 -2.59 -1.71
N ILE A 7 -17.09 -2.82 -1.21
CA ILE A 7 -15.91 -2.05 -1.55
C ILE A 7 -14.74 -2.96 -1.96
N PHE A 8 -13.79 -2.37 -2.66
CA PHE A 8 -12.57 -3.01 -3.12
C PHE A 8 -11.37 -2.35 -2.41
N VAL A 9 -10.76 -3.05 -1.46
CA VAL A 9 -9.66 -2.54 -0.63
C VAL A 9 -8.31 -2.84 -1.27
N THR A 10 -7.53 -1.80 -1.53
CA THR A 10 -6.20 -1.86 -2.19
C THR A 10 -5.04 -1.52 -1.26
N LYS A 11 -5.30 -1.13 0.00
CA LYS A 11 -4.28 -0.77 1.02
C LYS A 11 -3.06 -1.69 1.04
N TYR A 12 -3.30 -3.00 0.99
CA TYR A 12 -2.29 -4.06 1.07
C TYR A 12 -2.19 -4.89 -0.22
N ALA A 13 -2.55 -4.32 -1.37
CA ALA A 13 -2.59 -5.05 -2.64
C ALA A 13 -1.27 -5.72 -3.02
N LEU A 14 -0.13 -5.10 -2.67
CA LEU A 14 1.20 -5.63 -3.02
C LEU A 14 1.71 -6.73 -2.08
N THR A 15 1.01 -7.05 -1.00
CA THR A 15 1.42 -8.10 -0.04
C THR A 15 0.41 -9.23 0.03
N VAL A 16 -0.88 -8.92 0.09
CA VAL A 16 -1.96 -9.91 0.28
C VAL A 16 -2.96 -9.93 -0.88
N GLY A 17 -2.75 -9.11 -1.91
CA GLY A 17 -3.70 -8.95 -3.01
C GLY A 17 -4.88 -8.02 -2.68
N LEU A 18 -5.71 -7.80 -3.69
CA LEU A 18 -6.94 -7.00 -3.59
C LEU A 18 -7.98 -7.75 -2.75
N LYS A 19 -8.70 -7.04 -1.89
CA LYS A 19 -9.75 -7.62 -1.04
C LYS A 19 -11.11 -6.99 -1.33
N VAL A 20 -12.14 -7.81 -1.32
CA VAL A 20 -13.54 -7.38 -1.44
C VAL A 20 -14.22 -7.59 -0.10
N VAL A 21 -14.84 -6.53 0.44
CA VAL A 21 -15.53 -6.59 1.74
C VAL A 21 -16.82 -5.78 1.70
N MET A 22 -17.75 -6.11 2.58
CA MET A 22 -18.90 -5.25 2.89
C MET A 22 -18.52 -4.33 4.04
N ALA A 23 -18.60 -3.02 3.83
CA ALA A 23 -18.16 -2.02 4.80
C ALA A 23 -19.18 -0.90 4.97
N GLU A 24 -19.23 -0.33 6.17
CA GLU A 24 -19.90 0.92 6.44
C GLU A 24 -19.03 2.08 5.95
N ILE A 25 -19.58 2.90 5.05
CA ILE A 25 -18.89 4.08 4.52
C ILE A 25 -19.28 5.30 5.36
N LYS A 26 -18.28 6.07 5.83
CA LYS A 26 -18.46 7.29 6.63
C LYS A 26 -17.66 8.45 6.04
N TYR A 27 -17.88 9.64 6.61
CA TYR A 27 -17.16 10.87 6.28
C TYR A 27 -17.17 11.15 4.77
N GLU A 28 -18.37 11.20 4.20
CA GLU A 28 -18.58 11.55 2.78
C GLU A 28 -17.84 10.62 1.79
N GLY A 29 -17.63 9.35 2.17
CA GLY A 29 -16.93 8.40 1.30
C GLY A 29 -15.43 8.32 1.54
N ASN A 30 -14.87 9.05 2.51
CA ASN A 30 -13.44 9.06 2.77
C ASN A 30 -12.97 7.92 3.69
N ALA A 31 -13.87 7.27 4.43
CA ALA A 31 -13.49 6.13 5.26
C ALA A 31 -14.49 4.98 5.14
N ALA A 32 -13.97 3.76 5.23
CA ALA A 32 -14.75 2.54 5.27
C ALA A 32 -14.36 1.68 6.48
N PHE A 33 -15.37 1.13 7.16
CA PHE A 33 -15.22 0.35 8.38
C PHE A 33 -15.94 -1.00 8.27
N TRP A 34 -15.29 -2.09 8.68
CA TRP A 34 -15.88 -3.43 8.65
C TRP A 34 -15.32 -4.31 9.76
N TRP A 35 -15.98 -5.44 10.01
CA TRP A 35 -15.57 -6.41 11.03
C TRP A 35 -15.18 -7.74 10.40
N VAL A 36 -14.08 -8.33 10.83
CA VAL A 36 -13.64 -9.68 10.43
C VAL A 36 -13.18 -10.42 11.68
N GLY A 37 -13.78 -11.59 11.97
CA GLY A 37 -13.38 -12.41 13.11
C GLY A 37 -13.44 -11.68 14.46
N GLY A 38 -14.40 -10.76 14.64
CA GLY A 38 -14.52 -9.94 15.86
C GLY A 38 -13.56 -8.76 15.95
N TYR A 39 -12.67 -8.56 14.97
CA TYR A 39 -11.76 -7.42 14.91
C TYR A 39 -12.30 -6.33 13.98
N HIS A 40 -12.14 -5.09 14.41
CA HIS A 40 -12.51 -3.91 13.64
C HIS A 40 -11.41 -3.54 12.64
N HIS A 41 -11.79 -3.31 11.40
CA HIS A 41 -10.90 -2.94 10.30
C HIS A 41 -11.36 -1.63 9.65
N SER A 42 -10.41 -0.90 9.06
CA SER A 42 -10.69 0.36 8.37
C SER A 42 -9.78 0.60 7.17
N ALA A 43 -10.31 1.28 6.16
CA ALA A 43 -9.59 1.81 5.00
C ALA A 43 -9.97 3.30 4.82
N HIS A 44 -8.99 4.13 4.42
CA HIS A 44 -9.14 5.58 4.38
C HIS A 44 -8.62 6.15 3.06
N GLY A 45 -9.28 7.18 2.54
CA GLY A 45 -8.91 7.82 1.28
C GLY A 45 -8.71 6.82 0.15
N LYS A 46 -7.51 6.82 -0.46
CA LYS A 46 -7.17 5.99 -1.63
C LYS A 46 -6.82 4.53 -1.30
N ASP A 47 -7.25 4.03 -0.16
CA ASP A 47 -7.07 2.64 0.27
C ASP A 47 -8.23 1.73 -0.12
N PHE A 48 -9.34 2.29 -0.62
CA PHE A 48 -10.47 1.53 -1.14
C PHE A 48 -11.18 2.25 -2.28
N TRP A 49 -11.94 1.49 -3.06
CA TRP A 49 -12.68 1.97 -4.23
C TRP A 49 -14.07 1.34 -4.27
N LEU A 50 -15.01 2.00 -4.95
CA LEU A 50 -16.39 1.52 -5.10
C LEU A 50 -16.59 0.69 -6.37
N THR A 51 -15.67 0.81 -7.33
CA THR A 51 -15.68 0.03 -8.56
C THR A 51 -14.44 -0.84 -8.68
N GLU A 52 -14.60 -1.96 -9.38
CA GLU A 52 -13.50 -2.89 -9.65
C GLU A 52 -12.43 -2.26 -10.53
N GLN A 53 -12.84 -1.47 -11.53
CA GLN A 53 -11.96 -0.82 -12.49
C GLN A 53 -11.01 0.17 -11.80
N GLU A 54 -11.52 1.01 -10.90
CA GLU A 54 -10.70 1.94 -10.12
C GLU A 54 -9.72 1.20 -9.20
N ALA A 55 -10.18 0.11 -8.57
CA ALA A 55 -9.34 -0.69 -7.69
C ALA A 55 -8.18 -1.36 -8.44
N LEU A 56 -8.45 -1.90 -9.63
CA LEU A 56 -7.43 -2.47 -10.49
C LEU A 56 -6.44 -1.40 -10.98
N ALA A 57 -6.94 -0.23 -11.39
CA ALA A 57 -6.09 0.88 -11.79
C ALA A 57 -5.15 1.34 -10.65
N ASP A 58 -5.64 1.41 -9.42
CA ASP A 58 -4.81 1.73 -8.25
C ASP A 58 -3.80 0.63 -7.92
N CYS A 59 -4.18 -0.65 -8.03
CA CYS A 59 -3.24 -1.77 -7.86
C CYS A 59 -2.08 -1.67 -8.86
N GLU A 60 -2.38 -1.39 -10.13
CA GLU A 60 -1.39 -1.22 -11.19
C GLU A 60 -0.49 0.00 -10.94
N ARG A 61 -1.07 1.12 -10.50
CA ARG A 61 -0.31 2.31 -10.09
C ARG A 61 0.66 2.01 -8.95
N ARG A 62 0.19 1.31 -7.91
CA ARG A 62 1.02 0.88 -6.76
C ARG A 62 2.14 -0.06 -7.21
N ARG A 63 1.83 -1.04 -8.07
CA ARG A 63 2.79 -1.99 -8.64
C ARG A 63 3.91 -1.26 -9.40
N LYS A 64 3.56 -0.38 -10.33
CA LYS A 64 4.52 0.42 -11.10
C LYS A 64 5.41 1.28 -10.20
N ALA A 65 4.83 1.99 -9.24
CA ALA A 65 5.59 2.82 -8.30
C ALA A 65 6.57 2.01 -7.45
N LYS A 66 6.13 0.83 -6.97
CA LYS A 66 6.99 -0.05 -6.17
C LYS A 66 8.13 -0.63 -7.01
N LEU A 67 7.86 -1.07 -8.24
CA LEU A 67 8.90 -1.55 -9.15
C LEU A 67 9.95 -0.48 -9.45
N ALA A 68 9.53 0.77 -9.71
CA ALA A 68 10.47 1.88 -9.92
C ALA A 68 11.35 2.15 -8.68
N SER A 69 10.77 2.08 -7.48
CA SER A 69 11.51 2.20 -6.22
C SER A 69 12.51 1.05 -6.01
N ILE A 70 12.12 -0.18 -6.34
CA ILE A 70 12.99 -1.36 -6.25
C ILE A 70 14.14 -1.24 -7.25
N ASP A 71 13.86 -0.86 -8.50
CA ASP A 71 14.90 -0.68 -9.52
C ASP A 71 15.94 0.37 -9.09
N LYS A 72 15.49 1.51 -8.54
CA LYS A 72 16.39 2.53 -7.98
C LYS A 72 17.27 1.97 -6.86
N GLN A 73 16.70 1.21 -5.94
CA GLN A 73 17.44 0.59 -4.85
C GLN A 73 18.44 -0.46 -5.37
N ALA A 74 18.02 -1.30 -6.31
CA ALA A 74 18.87 -2.30 -6.94
C ALA A 74 20.05 -1.66 -7.69
N LYS A 75 19.81 -0.59 -8.46
CA LYS A 75 20.88 0.18 -9.14
C LYS A 75 21.87 0.76 -8.13
N LYS A 76 21.39 1.36 -7.04
CA LYS A 76 22.25 1.87 -5.97
C LYS A 76 23.15 0.76 -5.41
N LEU A 77 22.55 -0.37 -5.03
CA LEU A 77 23.29 -1.50 -4.46
C LEU A 77 24.32 -2.09 -5.43
N LYS A 78 23.96 -2.21 -6.71
CA LYS A 78 24.88 -2.70 -7.76
C LYS A 78 26.09 -1.78 -7.99
N ALA A 79 25.94 -0.47 -7.74
CA ALA A 79 27.01 0.51 -7.91
C ALA A 79 27.82 0.77 -6.63
N MET A 80 27.50 0.12 -5.51
CA MET A 80 28.22 0.34 -4.25
C MET A 80 29.57 -0.38 -4.27
N THR A 81 30.62 0.36 -3.94
CA THR A 81 31.95 -0.16 -3.62
C THR A 81 32.24 0.13 -2.15
N PHE A 82 32.77 -0.85 -1.43
CA PHE A 82 33.15 -0.70 -0.02
C PHE A 82 34.67 -0.55 0.07
N THR A 83 35.14 0.54 0.68
CA THR A 83 36.56 0.77 0.96
C THR A 83 36.75 1.08 2.45
N ILE A 84 37.80 0.55 3.05
CA ILE A 84 38.21 0.84 4.42
C ILE A 84 39.27 1.94 4.35
N LYS A 85 39.07 3.06 5.06
CA LYS A 85 40.12 4.04 5.30
C LYS A 85 40.63 3.85 6.71
N GLU A 86 41.91 3.55 6.86
CA GLU A 86 42.55 3.57 8.17
C GLU A 86 42.55 5.01 8.70
N PRO A 87 42.25 5.22 10.00
CA PRO A 87 42.39 6.53 10.61
C PRO A 87 43.86 6.95 10.52
N ALA A 88 44.12 8.17 10.04
CA ALA A 88 45.47 8.73 10.00
C ALA A 88 46.07 8.64 11.41
N ALA A 89 47.18 7.91 11.54
CA ALA A 89 47.97 7.91 12.76
C ALA A 89 48.28 9.38 13.10
N GLY A 90 47.91 9.79 14.31
CA GLY A 90 48.01 11.18 14.75
C GLY A 90 49.39 11.78 14.50
N GLN A 91 49.39 13.01 13.99
CA GLN A 91 50.50 13.94 14.13
C GLN A 91 50.27 14.79 15.38
#